data_AF-A0A7V9GV11-F1
#
_entry.id   AF-A0A7V9GV11-F1
#
_cell.length_a   1.000
_cell.length_b   1.000
_cell.length_c   1.000
_cell.angle_alpha   90.00
_cell.angle_beta   90.00
_cell.angle_gamma   90.00
#
_symmetry.space_group_name_H-M   'P 1'
#
loop_
_entity.id
_entity.type
_entity.pdbx_description
1 polymer ?
#
loop_
_entity_poly.entity_id
_entity_poly.type
_entity_poly.pdbx_seq_one_letter_code
_entity_poly.pdbx_strand_id
1 'polypeptide(L)' 'MNPPSAREAVAANPHWYHSIEVAPGVVTPGQVDLRGTAEKLLPPSLASTRALDVGTFDGFWAFEMERRGAEVVAIDVP' A
#
# COMPACT_ATOMS: atom_id res chain seq x y z
N MET A 1 8.06 2.77 25.75
CA MET A 1 8.79 3.28 24.57
C MET A 1 7.77 3.83 23.61
N ASN A 2 8.00 4.99 23.01
CA ASN A 2 7.15 5.49 21.92
C ASN A 2 7.47 4.68 20.65
N PRO A 3 6.48 4.38 19.80
CA PRO A 3 6.74 3.76 18.50
C PRO A 3 7.62 4.69 17.64
N PRO A 4 8.42 4.13 16.71
CA PRO A 4 9.18 4.94 15.76
C PRO A 4 8.23 5.79 14.91
N SER A 5 8.69 6.98 14.50
CA SER A 5 8.00 7.77 13.49
C SER A 5 7.91 7.01 12.16
N ALA A 6 6.96 7.39 11.30
CA ALA A 6 6.82 6.79 9.98
C ALA A 6 8.12 6.86 9.16
N ARG A 7 8.87 7.98 9.27
CA ARG A 7 10.15 8.15 8.57
C ARG A 7 11.22 7.19 9.08
N GLU A 8 11.29 6.97 10.40
CA GLU A 8 12.22 6.00 11.00
C GLU A 8 11.84 4.56 10.61
N ALA A 9 10.55 4.22 10.64
CA ALA A 9 10.07 2.91 10.22
C ALA A 9 10.38 2.63 8.73
N VAL A 10 10.16 3.60 7.85
CA VAL A 10 10.50 3.49 6.42
C VAL A 10 12.00 3.29 6.22
N ALA A 11 12.84 4.06 6.92
CA ALA A 11 14.30 3.97 6.80
C ALA A 11 14.87 2.65 7.38
N ALA A 12 14.19 2.04 8.35
CA ALA A 12 14.60 0.77 8.95
C ALA A 12 14.36 -0.43 8.03
N ASN A 13 13.45 -0.34 7.05
CA ASN A 13 13.25 -1.37 6.04
C ASN A 13 14.15 -1.10 4.83
N PRO A 14 15.16 -1.95 4.55
CA PRO A 14 16.13 -1.71 3.48
C PRO A 14 15.57 -1.92 2.07
N HIS A 15 14.41 -2.58 1.92
CA HIS A 15 13.86 -2.93 0.62
C HIS A 15 12.38 -2.54 0.52
N TRP A 16 12.07 -1.68 -0.45
CA TRP A 16 10.72 -1.29 -0.82
C TRP A 16 10.53 -1.54 -2.31
N TYR A 17 9.51 -2.30 -2.66
CA TYR A 17 9.10 -2.54 -4.04
C TYR A 17 8.16 -1.43 -4.54
N HIS A 18 7.20 -0.99 -3.74
CA HIS A 18 6.19 0.01 -4.08
C HIS A 18 6.45 1.37 -3.43
N SER A 19 6.18 2.45 -4.18
CA SER A 19 6.07 3.81 -3.64
C SER A 19 4.67 4.02 -3.04
N ILE A 20 4.60 4.17 -1.71
CA ILE A 20 3.37 4.31 -0.92
C ILE A 20 3.54 5.51 0.01
N GLU A 21 2.55 6.40 0.06
CA GLU A 21 2.49 7.45 1.10
C GLU A 21 1.90 6.85 2.38
N VAL A 22 2.76 6.60 3.37
CA VAL A 22 2.39 5.92 4.62
C VAL A 22 2.03 6.89 5.76
N ALA A 23 2.37 8.16 5.60
CA ALA A 23 1.98 9.27 6.45
C ALA A 23 2.11 10.58 5.64
N PRO A 24 1.49 11.70 6.06
CA PRO A 24 1.56 12.96 5.30
C PRO A 24 3.00 13.37 4.94
N GLY A 25 3.31 13.38 3.64
CA GLY A 25 4.63 13.73 3.10
C GLY A 25 5.73 12.67 3.33
N VAL A 26 5.39 11.47 3.78
CA VAL A 26 6.32 10.34 3.97
C VAL A 26 5.97 9.24 2.98
N VAL A 27 6.79 9.15 1.94
CA VAL A 27 6.67 8.15 0.87
C VAL A 27 7.79 7.12 1.01
N THR A 28 7.45 5.84 0.87
CA THR A 28 8.44 4.76 0.82
C THR A 28 9.33 4.90 -0.44
N PRO A 29 10.64 4.61 -0.37
CA PRO A 29 11.55 4.71 -1.51
C PRO A 29 11.41 3.50 -2.44
N GLY A 30 10.20 3.22 -2.91
CA GLY A 30 9.89 2.03 -3.71
C GLY A 30 10.46 2.08 -5.13
N GLN A 31 10.80 0.91 -5.66
CA GLN A 31 11.29 0.75 -7.03
C GLN A 31 10.23 1.06 -8.10
N VAL A 32 8.95 0.84 -7.78
CA VAL A 32 7.82 0.99 -8.69
C VAL A 32 6.78 1.94 -8.09
N ASP A 33 6.39 2.96 -8.83
CA ASP A 33 5.30 3.87 -8.46
C ASP A 33 4.03 3.53 -9.25
N LEU A 34 3.03 2.98 -8.56
CA LEU A 34 1.77 2.54 -9.15
C LEU A 34 0.61 3.51 -8.88
N ARG A 35 0.83 4.63 -8.19
CA ARG A 35 -0.24 5.58 -7.80
C ARG A 35 -1.04 6.08 -9.01
N GLY A 36 -0.36 6.52 -10.06
CA GLY A 36 -1.01 6.92 -11.32
C GLY A 36 -1.61 5.77 -12.13
N THR A 37 -1.17 4.53 -11.89
CA THR A 37 -1.76 3.34 -12.53
C THR A 37 -3.06 2.95 -11.85
N ALA A 38 -3.11 3.01 -10.52
CA ALA A 38 -4.32 2.74 -9.75
C ALA A 38 -5.50 3.65 -10.12
N GLU A 39 -5.23 4.94 -10.38
CA GLU A 39 -6.24 5.89 -10.85
C GLU A 39 -6.91 5.45 -12.16
N LYS A 40 -6.16 4.75 -13.03
CA LYS A 40 -6.65 4.31 -14.35
C LYS A 40 -7.33 2.94 -14.31
N LEU A 41 -6.86 2.05 -13.43
CA LEU A 41 -7.31 0.65 -13.40
C LEU A 41 -8.46 0.40 -12.42
N LEU A 42 -8.47 1.08 -11.27
CA LEU A 42 -9.48 0.85 -10.25
C LEU A 42 -10.64 1.83 -10.38
N PRO A 43 -11.90 1.36 -10.22
CA PRO A 43 -13.05 2.24 -10.18
C PRO A 43 -12.97 3.18 -8.97
N PRO A 44 -13.58 4.38 -9.03
CA PRO A 44 -13.47 5.38 -7.96
C PRO A 44 -13.98 4.91 -6.59
N SER A 45 -14.81 3.86 -6.56
CA SER A 45 -15.30 3.22 -5.34
C SER A 45 -15.32 1.70 -5.50
N LEU A 46 -14.97 1.01 -4.41
CA LEU A 46 -15.05 -0.42 -4.21
C LEU A 46 -15.87 -0.74 -2.93
N ALA A 47 -16.75 0.18 -2.51
CA ALA A 47 -17.56 0.02 -1.31
C ALA A 47 -18.41 -1.26 -1.33
N SER A 48 -18.51 -1.93 -0.18
CA SER A 48 -19.27 -3.19 0.00
C SER A 48 -18.75 -4.38 -0.83
N THR A 49 -17.52 -4.29 -1.35
CA THR A 49 -16.84 -5.40 -2.03
C THR A 49 -15.83 -6.07 -1.11
N ARG A 50 -15.51 -7.33 -1.41
CA ARG A 50 -14.42 -8.07 -0.79
C ARG A 50 -13.36 -8.35 -1.84
N ALA A 51 -12.10 -8.01 -1.55
CA ALA A 51 -10.98 -8.18 -2.46
C ALA A 51 -9.93 -9.12 -1.88
N LEU A 52 -9.31 -9.91 -2.76
CA LEU A 52 -8.13 -10.72 -2.46
C LEU A 52 -6.96 -10.16 -3.28
N ASP A 53 -5.92 -9.68 -2.59
CA ASP A 53 -4.66 -9.25 -3.18
C ASP A 53 -3.62 -10.38 -3.03
N VAL A 54 -3.17 -10.94 -4.16
CA VAL A 54 -2.28 -12.11 -4.20
C VAL A 54 -0.90 -11.68 -4.68
N GLY A 55 0.12 -11.86 -3.84
CA GLY A 55 1.47 -11.34 -4.11
C GLY A 55 1.53 -9.84 -3.86
N THR A 56 1.16 -9.44 -2.64
CA THR A 56 0.92 -8.04 -2.27
C THR A 56 2.19 -7.21 -2.13
N PHE A 57 3.37 -7.84 -1.98
CA PHE A 57 4.63 -7.19 -1.64
C PHE A 57 4.45 -6.24 -0.45
N ASP A 58 4.64 -4.93 -0.65
CA ASP A 58 4.50 -3.90 0.38
C ASP A 58 3.04 -3.50 0.66
N GLY A 59 2.06 -4.04 -0.07
CA GLY A 59 0.64 -3.77 0.18
C GLY A 59 -0.02 -2.69 -0.68
N PHE A 60 0.63 -2.18 -1.74
CA PHE A 60 0.12 -1.02 -2.50
C PHE A 60 -1.32 -1.22 -2.99
N TRP A 61 -1.61 -2.35 -3.66
CA TRP A 61 -2.93 -2.62 -4.19
C TRP A 61 -3.96 -2.86 -3.08
N ALA A 62 -3.57 -3.58 -2.03
CA ALA A 62 -4.42 -3.77 -0.87
C ALA A 62 -4.85 -2.45 -0.22
N PHE A 63 -3.90 -1.55 0.07
CA PHE A 63 -4.21 -0.25 0.67
C PHE A 63 -5.03 0.64 -0.27
N GLU A 64 -4.76 0.61 -1.57
CA GLU A 64 -5.53 1.42 -2.52
C GLU A 64 -6.97 0.92 -2.68
N MET A 65 -7.20 -0.41 -2.63
CA MET A 65 -8.54 -0.98 -2.62
C MET A 65 -9.28 -0.68 -1.31
N GLU A 66 -8.60 -0.78 -0.17
CA GLU A 66 -9.15 -0.42 1.15
C GLU A 66 -9.55 1.06 1.20
N ARG A 67 -8.69 1.96 0.70
CA ARG A 67 -8.97 3.40 0.58
C ARG A 67 -10.23 3.70 -0.24
N ARG A 68 -10.58 2.81 -1.18
CA ARG A 68 -11.79 2.89 -2.02
C ARG A 68 -13.00 2.16 -1.42
N GLY A 69 -12.86 1.57 -0.23
CA GLY A 69 -13.95 1.00 0.56
C GLY A 69 -14.13 -0.52 0.45
N ALA A 70 -13.17 -1.24 -0.14
CA ALA A 70 -13.19 -2.71 -0.12
C ALA A 70 -12.77 -3.26 1.25
N GLU A 71 -13.33 -4.40 1.64
CA GLU A 71 -12.74 -5.28 2.65
C GLU A 71 -11.66 -6.11 1.97
N VAL A 72 -10.40 -5.98 2.38
CA VAL A 72 -9.27 -6.59 1.68
C VAL A 72 -8.60 -7.67 2.53
N VAL A 73 -8.35 -8.82 1.91
CA VAL A 73 -7.38 -9.80 2.40
C VAL A 73 -6.18 -9.75 1.46
N ALA A 74 -4.98 -9.57 2.01
CA ALA A 74 -3.74 -9.61 1.27
C ALA A 74 -2.92 -10.81 1.69
N ILE A 75 -2.32 -11.51 0.72
CA ILE A 75 -1.46 -12.67 0.96
C ILE A 75 -0.17 -12.55 0.17
N ASP A 76 0.90 -13.10 0.74
CA ASP A 76 2.17 -13.28 0.07
C ASP A 76 2.85 -14.57 0.54
N VAL A 77 3.99 -14.90 -0.08
CA VAL A 77 4.86 -15.99 0.39
C VAL A 77 5.54 -15.61 1.71
N PRO A 78 5.92 -16.59 2.55
CA PRO A 78 6.68 -16.35 3.78
C PRO A 78 8.07 -15.76 3.57
#